data_AF-A0A2V6L2B8-F1
#
_entry.id   AF-A0A2V6L2B8-F1
#
_cell.length_a   1.000
_cell.length_b   1.000
_cell.length_c   1.000
_cell.angle_alpha   90.00
_cell.angle_beta   90.00
_cell.angle_gamma   90.00
#
_symmetry.space_group_name_H-M   'P 1'
#
loop_
_entity.id
_entity.type
_entity.pdbx_description
1 polymer ?
#
loop_
_entity_poly.entity_id
_entity_poly.type
_entity_poly.pdbx_seq_one_letter_code
_entity_poly.pdbx_strand_id
1 'polypeptide(L)'
;MSTYIASAKQVRHNFKASCSRWHRKGALPDQGDGTLAFQRLRQQLFTPIITPGFKLKREDKLFAIGSCFARGIEAALVGKKMEVLSAAKEFDSFRTRNNETNLGFTNKYNTFSIYNELRWALDPAAEFPRESLVDIGNGIFYDPHTNPTLEVVGLEETLRRRSIINLVTRRIVQCRVVIITLGLVEVWRDKIANIFVNTTPIPEALRSHPDRYEFHITNFAQNLSNLERIHRLLSQFGHPDVQVVVTVSPVPLMATFST
;
A
#
# COMPACT_ATOMS: atom_id res chain seq x y z
N MET A 1 -6.13 -24.91 -5.53
CA MET A 1 -4.76 -25.29 -5.13
C MET A 1 -4.47 -26.72 -5.55
N SER A 2 -3.28 -27.02 -6.05
CA SER A 2 -2.88 -28.41 -6.34
C SER A 2 -2.50 -29.12 -5.04
N THR A 3 -3.19 -30.18 -4.66
CA THR A 3 -2.83 -31.01 -3.49
C THR A 3 -1.51 -31.73 -3.75
N TYR A 4 -0.54 -31.60 -2.84
CA TYR A 4 0.72 -32.33 -2.94
C TYR A 4 0.51 -33.81 -2.58
N ILE A 5 0.71 -34.69 -3.55
CA ILE A 5 0.64 -36.15 -3.38
C ILE A 5 2.01 -36.75 -3.70
N ALA A 6 2.56 -37.53 -2.78
CA ALA A 6 3.88 -38.17 -2.94
C ALA A 6 3.82 -39.67 -2.59
N SER A 7 4.56 -40.48 -3.34
CA SER A 7 4.67 -41.92 -3.06
C SER A 7 5.47 -42.20 -1.78
N ALA A 8 5.26 -43.36 -1.16
CA ALA A 8 6.03 -43.79 0.01
C ALA A 8 7.56 -43.80 -0.26
N LYS A 9 7.97 -44.13 -1.49
CA LYS A 9 9.38 -44.07 -1.93
C LYS A 9 9.91 -42.62 -1.89
N GLN A 10 9.14 -41.67 -2.40
CA GLN A 10 9.47 -40.24 -2.37
C GLN A 10 9.57 -39.72 -0.94
N VAL A 11 8.62 -40.08 -0.07
CA VAL A 11 8.61 -39.68 1.34
C VAL A 11 9.85 -40.20 2.07
N ARG A 12 10.20 -41.48 1.88
CA ARG A 12 11.40 -42.07 2.50
C ARG A 12 12.69 -41.42 2.00
N HIS A 13 12.76 -41.05 0.72
CA HIS A 13 13.89 -40.32 0.16
C HIS A 13 14.01 -38.93 0.81
N ASN A 14 12.92 -38.16 0.85
CA ASN A 14 12.88 -36.83 1.47
C ASN A 14 13.23 -36.90 2.96
N PHE A 15 12.73 -37.90 3.69
CA PHE A 15 13.01 -38.06 5.12
C PHE A 15 14.48 -38.32 5.45
N LYS A 16 15.26 -38.84 4.50
CA LYS A 16 16.71 -39.08 4.66
C LYS A 16 17.56 -37.84 4.38
N ALA A 17 17.02 -36.82 3.71
CA ALA A 17 17.76 -35.60 3.47
C ALA A 17 18.03 -34.89 4.81
N SER A 18 19.31 -34.59 5.07
CA SER A 18 19.73 -33.83 6.26
C SER A 18 18.99 -32.50 6.36
N CYS A 19 18.73 -31.88 5.20
CA CYS A 19 17.98 -30.64 5.07
C CYS A 19 16.50 -30.73 5.49
N SER A 20 15.91 -31.93 5.52
CA SER A 20 14.49 -32.12 5.87
C SER A 20 14.25 -32.22 7.38
N ARG A 21 15.30 -32.10 8.21
CA ARG A 21 15.19 -32.09 9.67
C ARG A 21 15.07 -30.66 10.18
N TRP A 22 13.94 -30.35 10.80
CA TRP A 22 13.66 -29.01 11.34
C TRP A 22 14.44 -28.69 12.60
N HIS A 23 14.58 -29.66 13.51
CA HIS A 23 15.17 -29.48 14.83
C HIS A 23 15.71 -30.80 15.37
N ARG A 24 16.61 -30.71 16.35
CA ARG A 24 17.10 -31.83 17.17
C ARG A 24 17.32 -31.32 18.59
N LYS A 25 16.91 -32.09 19.60
CA LYS A 25 17.12 -31.73 21.01
C LYS A 25 18.61 -31.47 21.27
N GLY A 26 18.93 -30.34 21.89
CA GLY A 26 20.30 -29.91 22.20
C GLY A 26 21.08 -29.27 21.04
N ALA A 27 20.46 -29.08 19.86
CA ALA A 27 21.11 -28.38 18.76
C ALA A 27 21.27 -26.89 19.05
N LEU A 28 22.45 -26.34 18.81
CA LEU A 28 22.75 -24.93 19.01
C LEU A 28 22.24 -24.10 17.82
N PRO A 29 21.51 -22.99 18.04
CA PRO A 29 20.96 -22.19 16.96
C PRO A 29 21.99 -21.61 16.00
N ASP A 30 23.16 -21.23 16.50
CA ASP A 30 24.17 -20.45 15.77
C ASP A 30 25.36 -21.32 15.31
N GLN A 31 25.14 -22.62 15.17
CA GLN A 31 26.15 -23.55 14.66
C GLN A 31 26.39 -23.29 13.15
N GLY A 32 27.61 -22.85 12.81
CA GLY A 32 27.97 -22.40 11.46
C GLY A 32 27.88 -23.44 10.34
N ASP A 33 27.94 -24.73 10.65
CA ASP A 33 27.76 -25.85 9.72
C ASP A 33 26.45 -26.65 9.97
N GLY A 34 25.51 -26.05 10.71
CA GLY A 34 24.28 -26.68 11.14
C GLY A 34 23.41 -27.18 9.97
N THR A 35 23.19 -28.49 9.89
CA THR A 35 22.38 -29.11 8.82
C THR A 35 20.88 -29.11 9.12
N LEU A 36 20.42 -28.49 10.21
CA LEU A 36 18.99 -28.44 10.56
C LEU A 36 18.34 -27.20 9.95
N ALA A 37 17.05 -27.28 9.61
CA ALA A 37 16.36 -26.19 8.93
C ALA A 37 16.39 -24.88 9.73
N PHE A 38 16.22 -24.95 11.06
CA PHE A 38 16.26 -23.77 11.92
C PHE A 38 17.64 -23.10 12.01
N GLN A 39 18.72 -23.88 11.85
CA GLN A 39 20.09 -23.35 11.79
C GLN A 39 20.33 -22.68 10.43
N ARG A 40 19.94 -23.33 9.32
CA ARG A 40 20.10 -22.75 7.98
C ARG A 40 19.29 -21.48 7.75
N LEU A 41 18.12 -21.34 8.38
CA LEU A 41 17.32 -20.11 8.33
C LEU A 41 18.00 -18.92 9.03
N ARG A 42 18.98 -19.19 9.91
CA ARG A 42 19.79 -18.18 10.59
C ARG A 42 21.10 -17.88 9.85
N GLN A 43 21.44 -18.69 8.86
CA GLN A 43 22.59 -18.43 8.01
C GLN A 43 22.21 -17.43 6.93
N GLN A 44 23.19 -16.63 6.52
CA GLN A 44 23.03 -15.74 5.37
C GLN A 44 22.82 -16.58 4.11
N LEU A 45 21.56 -16.71 3.65
CA LEU A 45 21.22 -17.48 2.45
C LEU A 45 21.78 -16.84 1.17
N PHE A 46 21.80 -15.52 1.13
CA PHE A 46 22.46 -14.74 0.09
C PHE A 46 22.79 -13.33 0.62
N THR A 47 23.81 -12.71 0.05
CA THR A 47 24.08 -11.29 0.21
C THR A 47 23.57 -10.59 -1.05
N PRO A 48 22.50 -9.77 -0.98
CA PRO A 48 22.09 -9.02 -2.15
C PRO A 48 23.20 -8.04 -2.53
N ILE A 49 23.69 -8.12 -3.76
CA ILE A 49 24.52 -7.07 -4.33
C ILE A 49 23.56 -6.00 -4.85
N ILE A 50 23.53 -4.85 -4.18
CA ILE A 50 22.64 -3.75 -4.53
C ILE A 50 23.50 -2.64 -5.14
N THR A 51 23.32 -2.43 -6.44
CA THR A 51 23.84 -1.24 -7.14
C THR A 51 22.67 -0.27 -7.34
N PRO A 52 22.49 0.73 -6.48
CA PRO A 52 21.33 1.61 -6.56
C PRO A 52 21.41 2.48 -7.82
N GLY A 53 20.30 2.61 -8.54
CA GLY A 53 20.22 3.42 -9.77
C GLY A 53 20.42 4.93 -9.52
N PHE A 54 20.20 5.39 -8.29
CA PHE A 54 20.45 6.76 -7.87
C PHE A 54 20.78 6.82 -6.37
N LYS A 55 21.29 7.97 -5.92
CA LYS A 55 21.50 8.26 -4.49
C LYS A 55 20.57 9.36 -4.01
N LEU A 56 20.11 9.21 -2.78
CA LEU A 56 19.42 10.27 -2.05
C LEU A 56 20.43 11.35 -1.66
N LYS A 57 20.04 12.60 -1.83
CA LYS A 57 20.75 13.80 -1.39
C LYS A 57 20.02 14.40 -0.19
N ARG A 58 20.70 15.24 0.59
CA ARG A 58 20.11 15.81 1.82
C ARG A 58 18.96 16.76 1.51
N GLU A 59 19.10 17.47 0.41
CA GLU A 59 18.19 18.46 -0.15
C GLU A 59 17.05 17.84 -0.96
N ASP A 60 17.01 16.51 -1.12
CA ASP A 60 15.91 15.86 -1.81
C ASP A 60 14.61 16.05 -1.03
N LYS A 61 13.59 16.49 -1.77
CA LYS A 61 12.20 16.41 -1.31
C LYS A 61 11.64 15.05 -1.67
N LEU A 62 11.03 14.39 -0.69
CA LEU A 62 10.50 13.04 -0.83
C LEU A 62 8.99 13.03 -0.65
N PHE A 63 8.33 12.14 -1.41
CA PHE A 63 6.93 11.84 -1.25
C PHE A 63 6.76 10.33 -1.06
N ALA A 64 6.07 9.90 -0.01
CA ALA A 64 5.73 8.51 0.18
C ALA A 64 4.21 8.32 0.06
N ILE A 65 3.80 7.34 -0.74
CA ILE A 65 2.40 6.95 -0.93
C ILE A 65 2.30 5.42 -0.88
N GLY A 66 1.16 4.91 -0.41
CA GLY A 66 0.91 3.47 -0.41
C GLY A 66 0.39 2.98 0.93
N SER A 67 0.66 1.70 1.22
CA SER A 67 0.31 1.02 2.48
C SER A 67 0.81 1.75 3.74
N CYS A 68 0.43 1.24 4.91
CA CYS A 68 0.93 1.73 6.21
C CYS A 68 2.47 1.75 6.31
N PHE A 69 3.19 0.92 5.54
CA PHE A 69 4.65 0.97 5.49
C PHE A 69 5.17 2.31 4.97
N ALA A 70 4.43 3.00 4.09
CA ALA A 70 4.76 4.35 3.66
C ALA A 70 4.86 5.31 4.85
N ARG A 71 3.96 5.21 5.85
CA ARG A 71 4.01 6.08 7.04
C ARG A 71 5.26 5.82 7.88
N GLY A 72 5.67 4.56 7.98
CA GLY A 72 6.93 4.17 8.63
C GLY A 72 8.16 4.74 7.91
N ILE A 73 8.15 4.71 6.57
CA ILE A 73 9.21 5.31 5.74
C ILE A 73 9.24 6.83 5.94
N GLU A 74 8.09 7.50 5.94
CA GLU A 74 8.01 8.95 6.23
C GLU A 74 8.65 9.27 7.57
N ALA A 75 8.23 8.60 8.65
CA ALA A 75 8.77 8.81 9.99
C ALA A 75 10.30 8.59 10.04
N ALA A 76 10.80 7.54 9.39
CA ALA A 76 12.24 7.25 9.34
C ALA A 76 13.03 8.33 8.59
N LEU A 77 12.52 8.84 7.47
CA LEU A 77 13.16 9.89 6.67
C LEU A 77 13.11 11.26 7.36
N VAL A 78 11.97 11.60 7.98
CA VAL A 78 11.83 12.79 8.83
C VAL A 78 12.81 12.72 10.00
N GLY A 79 12.94 11.56 10.66
CA GLY A 79 13.93 11.34 11.72
C GLY A 79 15.38 11.51 11.25
N LYS A 80 15.65 11.30 9.95
CA LYS A 80 16.93 11.60 9.29
C LYS A 80 17.06 13.06 8.82
N LYS A 81 16.11 13.93 9.18
CA LYS A 81 16.06 15.36 8.80
C LYS A 81 16.00 15.58 7.28
N MET A 82 15.29 14.71 6.56
CA MET A 82 14.98 14.90 5.14
C MET A 82 13.59 15.54 4.99
N GLU A 83 13.37 16.26 3.89
CA GLU A 83 12.11 16.95 3.62
C GLU A 83 11.08 15.97 3.01
N VAL A 84 10.08 15.55 3.80
CA VAL A 84 9.05 14.60 3.35
C VAL A 84 7.71 15.32 3.22
N LEU A 85 7.29 15.61 1.98
CA LEU A 85 6.13 16.47 1.70
C LEU A 85 4.78 15.78 1.91
N SER A 86 4.75 14.45 1.93
CA SER A 86 3.56 13.66 2.21
C SER A 86 3.23 13.57 3.72
N ALA A 87 4.21 13.87 4.59
CA ALA A 87 4.04 13.99 6.04
C ALA A 87 3.51 15.39 6.42
N ALA A 88 2.32 15.71 5.92
CA ALA A 88 1.74 17.05 5.92
C ALA A 88 0.97 17.39 7.22
N LYS A 89 1.23 18.57 7.79
CA LYS A 89 0.58 19.07 9.01
C LYS A 89 -0.87 19.52 8.78
N GLU A 90 -1.26 19.79 7.53
CA GLU A 90 -2.64 20.15 7.18
C GLU A 90 -3.66 19.09 7.65
N PHE A 91 -3.21 17.85 7.77
CA PHE A 91 -3.99 16.72 8.25
C PHE A 91 -4.21 16.71 9.76
N ASP A 92 -3.48 17.51 10.55
CA ASP A 92 -3.68 17.62 12.00
C ASP A 92 -5.07 18.16 12.37
N SER A 93 -5.75 18.81 11.41
CA SER A 93 -7.13 19.27 11.56
C SER A 93 -8.18 18.16 11.44
N PHE A 94 -7.79 16.95 11.01
CA PHE A 94 -8.74 15.85 10.76
C PHE A 94 -8.95 15.03 12.03
N ARG A 95 -10.21 14.75 12.35
CA ARG A 95 -10.57 13.91 13.49
C ARG A 95 -10.57 12.44 13.10
N THR A 96 -9.73 11.66 13.77
CA THR A 96 -9.66 10.21 13.61
C THR A 96 -10.69 9.53 14.51
N ARG A 97 -11.17 8.37 14.09
CA ARG A 97 -11.89 7.43 14.95
C ARG A 97 -10.87 6.75 15.87
N ASN A 98 -11.28 6.43 17.10
CA ASN A 98 -10.54 5.54 18.01
C ASN A 98 -9.06 5.90 18.28
N ASN A 99 -8.67 7.18 18.21
CA ASN A 99 -7.29 7.65 18.40
C ASN A 99 -6.26 6.99 17.46
N GLU A 100 -6.68 6.55 16.27
CA GLU A 100 -5.77 6.00 15.26
C GLU A 100 -4.78 7.08 14.75
N THR A 101 -3.61 6.65 14.25
CA THR A 101 -2.55 7.56 13.80
C THR A 101 -3.07 8.60 12.80
N ASN A 102 -2.72 9.89 13.00
CA ASN A 102 -3.24 11.02 12.21
C ASN A 102 -3.12 10.85 10.68
N LEU A 103 -2.14 10.09 10.18
CA LEU A 103 -1.92 9.89 8.75
C LEU A 103 -2.49 8.58 8.19
N GLY A 104 -3.06 7.71 9.02
CA GLY A 104 -3.52 6.38 8.60
C GLY A 104 -4.57 6.40 7.49
N PHE A 105 -5.38 7.46 7.42
CA PHE A 105 -6.42 7.63 6.39
C PHE A 105 -5.82 7.82 4.98
N THR A 106 -4.57 8.29 4.89
CA THR A 106 -3.86 8.52 3.62
C THR A 106 -3.34 7.24 2.99
N ASN A 107 -3.36 6.10 3.71
CA ASN A 107 -2.87 4.83 3.20
C ASN A 107 -3.60 4.44 1.92
N LYS A 108 -2.84 4.04 0.90
CA LYS A 108 -3.32 3.55 -0.39
C LYS A 108 -2.84 2.13 -0.64
N TYR A 109 -3.74 1.15 -0.58
CA TYR A 109 -3.27 -0.24 -0.50
C TYR A 109 -3.05 -0.92 -1.85
N ASN A 110 -3.71 -0.47 -2.92
CA ASN A 110 -3.63 -1.12 -4.22
C ASN A 110 -3.16 -0.14 -5.31
N THR A 111 -2.64 -0.66 -6.42
CA THR A 111 -2.09 0.18 -7.50
C THR A 111 -3.13 1.09 -8.15
N PHE A 112 -4.41 0.70 -8.12
CA PHE A 112 -5.51 1.48 -8.69
C PHE A 112 -5.81 2.71 -7.84
N SER A 113 -5.89 2.58 -6.52
CA SER A 113 -6.16 3.70 -5.62
C SER A 113 -4.98 4.68 -5.55
N ILE A 114 -3.75 4.19 -5.67
CA ILE A 114 -2.55 5.03 -5.84
C ILE A 114 -2.64 5.80 -7.16
N TYR A 115 -2.94 5.11 -8.26
CA TYR A 115 -3.09 5.76 -9.57
C TYR A 115 -4.19 6.82 -9.57
N ASN A 116 -5.36 6.52 -9.01
CA ASN A 116 -6.48 7.46 -8.92
C ASN A 116 -6.08 8.74 -8.19
N GLU A 117 -5.49 8.62 -7.00
CA GLU A 117 -5.12 9.78 -6.19
C GLU A 117 -4.10 10.68 -6.91
N LEU A 118 -3.11 10.07 -7.58
CA LEU A 118 -2.14 10.82 -8.37
C LEU A 118 -2.74 11.42 -9.63
N ARG A 119 -3.64 10.70 -10.31
CA ARG A 119 -4.32 11.20 -11.51
C ARG A 119 -5.13 12.46 -11.18
N TRP A 120 -5.95 12.43 -10.13
CA TRP A 120 -6.73 13.60 -9.71
C TRP A 120 -5.88 14.77 -9.23
N ALA A 121 -4.67 14.52 -8.73
CA ALA A 121 -3.79 15.58 -8.26
C ALA A 121 -2.93 16.22 -9.36
N LEU A 122 -2.65 15.48 -10.44
CA LEU A 122 -1.64 15.84 -11.44
C LEU A 122 -2.19 16.08 -12.85
N ASP A 123 -3.14 15.27 -13.30
CA ASP A 123 -3.69 15.35 -14.65
C ASP A 123 -4.73 16.48 -14.72
N PRO A 124 -4.50 17.57 -15.48
CA PRO A 124 -5.45 18.69 -15.56
C PRO A 124 -6.81 18.31 -16.16
N ALA A 125 -6.88 17.17 -16.88
CA ALA A 125 -8.12 16.64 -17.45
C ALA A 125 -8.84 15.67 -16.49
N ALA A 126 -8.28 15.38 -15.32
CA ALA A 126 -8.86 14.47 -14.36
C ALA A 126 -9.59 15.23 -13.26
N GLU A 127 -10.84 14.83 -13.01
CA GLU A 127 -11.63 15.32 -11.88
C GLU A 127 -11.88 14.20 -10.87
N PHE A 128 -12.00 14.58 -9.60
CA PHE A 128 -12.42 13.67 -8.55
C PHE A 128 -13.91 13.32 -8.75
N PRO A 129 -14.28 12.03 -8.86
CA PRO A 129 -15.65 11.61 -9.10
C PRO A 129 -16.47 11.81 -7.82
N ARG A 130 -17.18 12.94 -7.71
CA ARG A 130 -17.94 13.29 -6.49
C ARG A 130 -19.04 12.28 -6.19
N GLU A 131 -19.61 11.65 -7.21
CA GLU A 131 -20.59 10.56 -7.11
C GLU A 131 -20.01 9.30 -6.42
N SER A 132 -18.69 9.17 -6.33
CA SER A 132 -18.03 8.11 -5.56
C SER A 132 -18.10 8.32 -4.04
N LEU A 133 -18.47 9.51 -3.57
CA LEU A 133 -18.80 9.71 -2.15
C LEU A 133 -20.15 9.05 -1.85
N VAL A 134 -20.22 8.41 -0.68
CA VAL A 134 -21.34 7.54 -0.33
C VAL A 134 -22.13 8.18 0.81
N ASP A 135 -23.39 8.52 0.57
CA ASP A 135 -24.32 8.82 1.65
C ASP A 135 -24.63 7.51 2.39
N ILE A 136 -24.29 7.46 3.69
CA ILE A 136 -24.53 6.28 4.53
C ILE A 136 -25.70 6.49 5.51
N GLY A 137 -26.53 7.51 5.26
CA GLY A 137 -27.72 7.87 6.04
C GLY A 137 -27.46 9.06 6.98
N ASN A 138 -28.54 9.71 7.45
CA ASN A 138 -28.48 10.82 8.41
C ASN A 138 -27.59 12.01 7.99
N GLY A 139 -27.40 12.22 6.68
CA GLY A 139 -26.62 13.34 6.14
C GLY A 139 -25.10 13.24 6.34
N ILE A 140 -24.58 12.06 6.70
CA ILE A 140 -23.14 11.79 6.80
C ILE A 140 -22.64 11.01 5.57
N PHE A 141 -21.41 11.32 5.16
CA PHE A 141 -20.81 10.81 3.94
C PHE A 141 -19.53 10.04 4.24
N TYR A 142 -19.36 8.93 3.52
CA TYR A 142 -18.16 8.10 3.50
C TYR A 142 -17.38 8.33 2.20
N ASP A 143 -16.07 8.53 2.34
CA ASP A 143 -15.14 8.63 1.23
C ASP A 143 -14.37 7.30 1.05
N PRO A 144 -14.72 6.48 0.04
CA PRO A 144 -14.15 5.15 -0.15
C PRO A 144 -12.72 5.19 -0.71
N HIS A 145 -12.20 6.37 -1.03
CA HIS A 145 -10.83 6.54 -1.47
C HIS A 145 -9.89 6.77 -0.30
N THR A 146 -10.38 7.03 0.90
CA THR A 146 -9.56 7.05 2.13
C THR A 146 -9.53 5.68 2.81
N ASN A 147 -8.49 5.38 3.58
CA ASN A 147 -8.55 4.31 4.57
C ASN A 147 -9.52 4.78 5.69
N PRO A 148 -10.51 3.97 6.14
CA PRO A 148 -11.66 4.43 6.93
C PRO A 148 -11.35 4.71 8.41
N THR A 149 -10.32 5.52 8.68
CA THR A 149 -9.84 5.88 10.02
C THR A 149 -10.35 7.25 10.46
N LEU A 150 -11.01 8.02 9.59
CA LEU A 150 -11.58 9.33 9.92
C LEU A 150 -13.02 9.22 10.40
N GLU A 151 -13.45 10.17 11.23
CA GLU A 151 -14.87 10.36 11.53
C GLU A 151 -15.64 10.64 10.23
N VAL A 152 -16.82 10.01 10.08
CA VAL A 152 -17.75 10.32 8.98
C VAL A 152 -18.53 11.56 9.35
N VAL A 153 -18.69 12.45 8.39
CA VAL A 153 -19.16 13.82 8.57
C VAL A 153 -20.00 14.24 7.37
N GLY A 154 -20.64 15.40 7.43
CA GLY A 154 -21.44 15.91 6.33
C GLY A 154 -20.64 16.09 5.03
N LEU A 155 -21.37 16.14 3.90
CA LEU A 155 -20.80 16.22 2.56
C LEU A 155 -19.77 17.35 2.40
N GLU A 156 -20.08 18.55 2.89
CA GLU A 156 -19.20 19.73 2.78
C GLU A 156 -17.84 19.50 3.46
N GLU A 157 -17.83 18.93 4.66
CA GLU A 157 -16.58 18.63 5.37
C GLU A 157 -15.82 17.50 4.67
N THR A 158 -16.52 16.48 4.15
CA THR A 158 -15.90 15.41 3.36
C THR A 158 -15.21 15.96 2.11
N LEU A 159 -15.87 16.88 1.40
CA LEU A 159 -15.30 17.57 0.23
C LEU A 159 -14.14 18.49 0.61
N ARG A 160 -14.21 19.21 1.74
CA ARG A 160 -13.11 20.01 2.27
C ARG A 160 -11.88 19.16 2.54
N ARG A 161 -12.05 18.02 3.22
CA ARG A 161 -10.97 17.05 3.49
C ARG A 161 -10.36 16.53 2.19
N ARG A 162 -11.19 16.14 1.21
CA ARG A 162 -10.75 15.68 -0.11
C ARG A 162 -9.91 16.74 -0.84
N SER A 163 -10.31 18.01 -0.74
CA SER A 163 -9.57 19.13 -1.34
C SER A 163 -8.18 19.32 -0.71
N ILE A 164 -8.08 19.17 0.62
CA ILE A 164 -6.79 19.21 1.34
C ILE A 164 -5.92 18.01 0.98
N ILE A 165 -6.49 16.80 0.86
CA ILE A 165 -5.76 15.60 0.43
C ILE A 165 -5.19 15.82 -0.97
N ASN A 166 -5.99 16.34 -1.90
CA ASN A 166 -5.55 16.63 -3.26
C ASN A 166 -4.42 17.69 -3.28
N LEU A 167 -4.57 18.77 -2.49
CA LEU A 167 -3.54 19.81 -2.33
C LEU A 167 -2.21 19.25 -1.83
N VAL A 168 -2.24 18.40 -0.80
CA VAL A 168 -1.05 17.74 -0.28
C VAL A 168 -0.46 16.78 -1.30
N THR A 169 -1.30 15.97 -1.97
CA THR A 169 -0.87 15.03 -3.00
C THR A 169 -0.15 15.74 -4.14
N ARG A 170 -0.65 16.90 -4.57
CA ARG A 170 -0.02 17.70 -5.63
C ARG A 170 1.40 18.15 -5.31
N ARG A 171 1.81 18.18 -4.03
CA ARG A 171 3.21 18.48 -3.64
C ARG A 171 4.22 17.48 -4.20
N ILE A 172 3.77 16.30 -4.62
CA ILE A 172 4.62 15.29 -5.26
C ILE A 172 5.38 15.85 -6.48
N VAL A 173 4.88 16.89 -7.15
CA VAL A 173 5.59 17.54 -8.27
C VAL A 173 6.90 18.21 -7.87
N GLN A 174 7.06 18.54 -6.59
CA GLN A 174 8.26 19.13 -6.03
C GLN A 174 9.27 18.05 -5.58
N CYS A 175 8.86 16.79 -5.56
CA CYS A 175 9.66 15.70 -5.00
C CYS A 175 10.50 15.04 -6.08
N ARG A 176 11.83 15.13 -5.92
CA ARG A 176 12.76 14.35 -6.73
C ARG A 176 12.60 12.86 -6.47
N VAL A 177 12.22 12.44 -5.27
CA VAL A 177 12.12 11.02 -4.91
C VAL A 177 10.69 10.66 -4.51
N VAL A 178 10.09 9.70 -5.20
CA VAL A 178 8.76 9.17 -4.91
C VAL A 178 8.87 7.72 -4.46
N ILE A 179 8.35 7.40 -3.29
CA ILE A 179 8.36 6.06 -2.71
C ILE A 179 6.93 5.52 -2.73
N ILE A 180 6.73 4.40 -3.44
CA ILE A 180 5.45 3.73 -3.59
C ILE A 180 5.49 2.41 -2.85
N THR A 181 4.61 2.22 -1.87
CA THR A 181 4.51 0.96 -1.11
C THR A 181 3.22 0.20 -1.44
N LEU A 182 3.34 -0.97 -2.04
CA LEU A 182 2.20 -1.80 -2.47
C LEU A 182 1.72 -2.69 -1.32
N GLY A 183 0.40 -2.89 -1.22
CA GLY A 183 -0.19 -3.64 -0.10
C GLY A 183 -1.17 -4.75 -0.50
N LEU A 184 -1.98 -4.57 -1.55
CA LEU A 184 -3.09 -5.45 -1.89
C LEU A 184 -3.21 -5.67 -3.40
N VAL A 185 -3.62 -6.88 -3.76
CA VAL A 185 -4.13 -7.24 -5.12
C VAL A 185 -5.66 -7.36 -5.15
N GLU A 186 -6.28 -7.52 -3.99
CA GLU A 186 -7.72 -7.46 -3.79
C GLU A 186 -8.18 -6.01 -3.89
N VAL A 187 -9.18 -5.77 -4.75
CA VAL A 187 -9.74 -4.45 -4.98
C VAL A 187 -11.25 -4.52 -5.06
N TRP A 188 -11.90 -3.41 -4.73
CA TRP A 188 -13.33 -3.24 -4.89
C TRP A 188 -13.59 -2.14 -5.91
N ARG A 189 -14.55 -2.35 -6.81
CA ARG A 189 -14.98 -1.33 -7.77
C ARG A 189 -16.33 -0.79 -7.35
N ASP A 190 -16.44 0.53 -7.30
CA ASP A 190 -17.69 1.25 -7.26
C ASP A 190 -18.31 1.24 -8.67
N LYS A 191 -19.46 0.58 -8.83
CA LYS A 191 -20.14 0.48 -10.13
C LYS A 191 -20.81 1.79 -10.56
N ILE A 192 -21.15 2.67 -9.61
CA ILE A 192 -21.78 3.96 -9.92
C ILE A 192 -20.74 4.93 -10.48
N ALA A 193 -19.61 5.09 -9.79
CA ALA A 193 -18.52 5.96 -10.23
C ALA A 193 -17.56 5.27 -11.22
N ASN A 194 -17.77 3.98 -11.49
CA ASN A 194 -16.93 3.14 -12.34
C ASN A 194 -15.43 3.22 -12.00
N ILE A 195 -15.10 3.06 -10.72
CA ILE A 195 -13.73 3.26 -10.23
C ILE A 195 -13.38 2.28 -9.12
N PHE A 196 -12.12 1.84 -9.08
CA PHE A 196 -11.61 1.06 -7.96
C PHE A 196 -11.36 1.93 -6.73
N VAL A 197 -11.86 1.48 -5.58
CA VAL A 197 -11.74 2.17 -4.30
C VAL A 197 -10.54 1.66 -3.50
N ASN A 198 -10.23 2.34 -2.40
CA ASN A 198 -8.97 2.12 -1.70
C ASN A 198 -8.93 0.82 -0.88
N THR A 199 -10.02 0.53 -0.18
CA THR A 199 -10.18 -0.62 0.70
C THR A 199 -11.54 -1.26 0.47
N THR A 200 -11.79 -2.37 1.15
CA THR A 200 -13.16 -2.87 1.33
C THR A 200 -14.07 -1.73 1.80
N PRO A 201 -15.23 -1.52 1.15
CA PRO A 201 -16.23 -0.57 1.64
C PRO A 201 -16.66 -0.92 3.07
N ILE A 202 -16.91 0.11 3.89
CA ILE A 202 -17.32 -0.09 5.28
C ILE A 202 -18.71 -0.77 5.35
N PRO A 203 -19.02 -1.52 6.43
CA PRO A 203 -20.30 -2.20 6.58
C PRO A 203 -21.53 -1.31 6.41
N GLU A 204 -21.46 -0.06 6.85
CA GLU A 204 -22.52 0.94 6.66
C GLU A 204 -22.80 1.21 5.18
N ALA A 205 -21.75 1.37 4.38
CA ALA A 205 -21.87 1.60 2.94
C ALA A 205 -22.45 0.39 2.22
N LEU A 206 -22.04 -0.83 2.61
CA LEU A 206 -22.58 -2.08 2.06
C LEU A 206 -24.05 -2.30 2.45
N ARG A 207 -24.47 -1.92 3.67
CA ARG A 207 -25.87 -2.02 4.08
C ARG A 207 -26.76 -1.00 3.36
N SER A 208 -26.29 0.24 3.23
CA SER A 208 -27.07 1.31 2.59
C SER A 208 -27.10 1.18 1.06
N HIS A 209 -26.08 0.56 0.46
CA HIS A 209 -25.93 0.39 -0.99
C HIS A 209 -25.44 -1.02 -1.36
N PRO A 210 -26.24 -2.08 -1.14
CA PRO A 210 -25.81 -3.48 -1.27
C PRO A 210 -25.32 -3.84 -2.67
N ASP A 211 -25.89 -3.24 -3.71
CA ASP A 211 -25.54 -3.54 -5.10
C ASP A 211 -24.50 -2.58 -5.69
N ARG A 212 -23.90 -1.68 -4.92
CA ARG A 212 -22.98 -0.65 -5.47
C ARG A 212 -21.59 -1.17 -5.78
N TYR A 213 -21.10 -2.14 -5.03
CA TYR A 213 -19.71 -2.58 -5.08
C TYR A 213 -19.53 -3.99 -5.63
N GLU A 214 -18.44 -4.20 -6.35
CA GLU A 214 -18.02 -5.53 -6.82
C GLU A 214 -16.57 -5.80 -6.44
N PHE A 215 -16.28 -7.04 -6.02
CA PHE A 215 -14.94 -7.48 -5.62
C PHE A 215 -14.17 -8.06 -6.81
N HIS A 216 -12.87 -7.75 -6.88
CA HIS A 216 -11.96 -8.24 -7.91
C HIS A 216 -10.61 -8.65 -7.29
N ILE A 217 -9.99 -9.66 -7.88
CA ILE A 217 -8.59 -10.01 -7.63
C ILE A 217 -7.79 -9.63 -8.87
N THR A 218 -6.86 -8.70 -8.71
CA THR A 218 -6.06 -8.19 -9.82
C THR A 218 -4.83 -9.05 -10.07
N ASN A 219 -4.40 -9.12 -11.32
CA ASN A 219 -3.22 -9.89 -11.73
C ASN A 219 -1.98 -9.01 -11.90
N PHE A 220 -0.85 -9.65 -12.18
CA PHE A 220 0.43 -8.98 -12.41
C PHE A 220 0.35 -7.91 -13.51
N ALA A 221 -0.21 -8.25 -14.68
CA ALA A 221 -0.26 -7.34 -15.83
C ALA A 221 -1.08 -6.09 -15.55
N GLN A 222 -2.21 -6.22 -14.84
CA GLN A 222 -3.03 -5.08 -14.44
C GLN A 222 -2.29 -4.14 -13.47
N ASN A 223 -1.62 -4.72 -12.46
CA ASN A 223 -0.85 -3.95 -11.50
C ASN A 223 0.37 -3.27 -12.15
N LEU A 224 1.09 -3.98 -13.04
CA LEU A 224 2.20 -3.41 -13.80
C LEU A 224 1.71 -2.25 -14.68
N SER A 225 0.59 -2.41 -15.38
CA SER A 225 0.02 -1.34 -16.21
C SER A 225 -0.30 -0.08 -15.40
N ASN A 226 -0.84 -0.23 -14.17
CA ASN A 226 -1.05 0.92 -13.28
C ASN A 226 0.26 1.56 -12.84
N LEU A 227 1.29 0.77 -12.52
CA LEU A 227 2.61 1.32 -12.17
C LEU A 227 3.24 2.09 -13.34
N GLU A 228 3.11 1.59 -14.56
CA GLU A 228 3.55 2.32 -15.76
C GLU A 228 2.75 3.61 -15.98
N ARG A 229 1.44 3.60 -15.72
CA ARG A 229 0.60 4.81 -15.77
C ARG A 229 1.01 5.84 -14.71
N ILE A 230 1.29 5.39 -13.50
CA ILE A 230 1.81 6.24 -12.42
C ILE A 230 3.16 6.82 -12.83
N HIS A 231 4.08 6.00 -13.35
CA HIS A 231 5.37 6.46 -13.84
C HIS A 231 5.20 7.53 -14.93
N ARG A 232 4.32 7.32 -15.92
CA ARG A 232 4.02 8.33 -16.95
C ARG A 232 3.50 9.65 -16.37
N LEU A 233 2.57 9.61 -15.41
CA LEU A 233 2.08 10.82 -14.73
C LEU A 233 3.22 11.56 -14.03
N LEU A 234 4.08 10.84 -13.31
CA LEU A 234 5.21 11.44 -12.59
C LEU A 234 6.27 12.00 -13.55
N SER A 235 6.58 11.31 -14.64
CA SER A 235 7.52 11.81 -15.65
C SER A 235 6.99 13.04 -16.38
N GLN A 236 5.67 13.11 -16.61
CA GLN A 236 5.04 14.19 -17.37
C GLN A 236 4.80 15.45 -16.52
N PHE A 237 4.31 15.28 -15.29
CA PHE A 237 3.84 16.38 -14.44
C PHE A 237 4.67 16.58 -13.17
N GLY A 238 5.57 15.64 -12.86
CA GLY A 238 6.38 15.65 -11.64
C GLY A 238 7.69 16.39 -11.79
N HIS A 239 8.62 16.07 -10.88
CA HIS A 239 9.97 16.64 -10.90
C HIS A 239 10.74 16.20 -12.16
N PRO A 240 11.54 17.09 -12.81
CA PRO A 240 12.26 16.74 -14.05
C PRO A 240 13.25 15.55 -13.92
N ASP A 241 13.80 15.35 -12.72
CA ASP A 241 14.66 14.21 -12.36
C ASP A 241 13.94 13.28 -11.37
N VAL A 242 12.66 12.98 -11.59
CA VAL A 242 11.92 12.11 -10.66
C VAL A 242 12.52 10.71 -10.60
N GLN A 243 12.78 10.23 -9.39
CA GLN A 243 13.31 8.91 -9.08
C GLN A 243 12.27 8.15 -8.27
N VAL A 244 11.86 6.98 -8.77
CA VAL A 244 10.78 6.19 -8.15
C VAL A 244 11.35 4.95 -7.48
N VAL A 245 10.98 4.74 -6.21
CA VAL A 245 11.24 3.50 -5.47
C VAL A 245 9.91 2.78 -5.27
N VAL A 246 9.81 1.56 -5.78
CA VAL A 246 8.66 0.69 -5.54
C VAL A 246 9.06 -0.38 -4.54
N THR A 247 8.24 -0.60 -3.52
CA THR A 247 8.43 -1.65 -2.52
C THR A 247 7.09 -2.28 -2.16
N VAL A 248 7.13 -3.48 -1.58
CA VAL A 248 5.95 -4.20 -1.09
C VAL A 248 5.96 -4.13 0.44
N SER A 249 4.79 -3.88 1.03
CA SER A 249 4.63 -3.86 2.47
C SER A 249 4.97 -5.22 3.08
N PRO A 250 5.78 -5.29 4.14
CA PRO A 250 6.00 -6.52 4.90
C PRO A 250 4.84 -6.85 5.86
N VAL A 251 3.84 -5.96 5.97
CA VAL A 251 2.72 -6.12 6.90
C VAL A 251 1.76 -7.18 6.37
N PRO A 252 1.44 -8.23 7.14
CA PRO A 252 0.57 -9.30 6.70
C PRO A 252 -0.85 -8.80 6.48
N LEU A 253 -1.55 -9.41 5.52
CA LEU A 253 -2.96 -9.20 5.28
C LEU A 253 -3.78 -9.70 6.48
N MET A 254 -4.71 -8.89 6.99
CA MET A 254 -5.57 -9.29 8.12
C MET A 254 -6.64 -10.32 7.74
N ALA A 255 -7.23 -10.18 6.54
CA ALA A 255 -8.26 -11.07 6.01
C ALA A 255 -8.28 -11.01 4.48
N THR A 256 -8.70 -12.09 3.82
CA THR A 256 -8.89 -12.18 2.36
C THR A 256 -10.33 -12.60 2.05
N PHE A 257 -10.84 -12.17 0.90
CA PHE A 257 -12.14 -12.59 0.37
C PHE A 257 -12.04 -13.79 -0.58
N SER A 258 -10.84 -14.37 -0.72
CA SER A 258 -10.54 -15.48 -1.63
C SER A 258 -9.89 -16.65 -0.88
N THR A 259 -10.11 -17.87 -1.38
CA THR A 259 -9.57 -19.12 -0.80
C THR A 259 -8.56 -19.76 -1.72
#